data_AF-A0A316L0S1-F1
#
_entry.id   AF-A0A316L0S1-F1
#
_cell.length_a   1.000
_cell.length_b   1.000
_cell.length_c   1.000
_cell.angle_alpha   90.00
_cell.angle_beta   90.00
_cell.angle_gamma   90.00
#
_symmetry.space_group_name_H-M   'P 1'
#
loop_
_entity.id
_entity.type
_entity.pdbx_description
1 polymer ?
#
loop_
_entity_poly.entity_id
_entity_poly.type
_entity_poly.pdbx_seq_one_letter_code
_entity_poly.pdbx_strand_id
1 'polypeptide(L)'
;MRGLYLLTFIGLAFQAWEYILFPGEPIDYITGIAFSFWASYATLMGIGIRYPVKMLPLIFLQLAYKATWALGIYLPMKKASLVTPEAESFFWICVTAVVLDIIVIPWKYVFNNYIVPFFKFRTVSV
;
A
#
# COMPACT_ATOMS: atom_id res chain seq x y z
N MET A 1 -13.79 0.22 5.24
CA MET A 1 -12.81 1.22 4.76
C MET A 1 -12.10 1.95 5.89
N ARG A 2 -12.79 2.72 6.77
CA ARG A 2 -12.11 3.47 7.85
C ARG A 2 -11.24 2.58 8.76
N GLY A 3 -11.71 1.38 9.11
CA GLY A 3 -10.94 0.43 9.89
C GLY A 3 -9.66 -0.04 9.21
N LEU A 4 -9.67 -0.23 7.88
CA LEU A 4 -8.48 -0.58 7.11
C LEU A 4 -7.47 0.57 7.10
N TYR A 5 -7.92 1.81 6.92
CA TYR A 5 -7.06 2.99 7.04
C TYR A 5 -6.41 3.10 8.42
N LEU A 6 -7.20 2.89 9.48
CA LEU A 6 -6.70 2.91 10.85
C LEU A 6 -5.70 1.77 11.09
N LEU A 7 -6.02 0.55 10.65
CA LEU A 7 -5.16 -0.61 10.77
C LEU A 7 -3.79 -0.37 10.11
N THR A 8 -3.78 0.09 8.85
CA THR A 8 -2.53 0.39 8.15
C THR A 8 -1.78 1.55 8.80
N PHE A 9 -2.48 2.60 9.22
CA PHE A 9 -1.85 3.73 9.90
C PHE A 9 -1.11 3.28 11.16
N ILE A 10 -1.78 2.57 12.07
CA ILE A 10 -1.15 2.11 13.31
C ILE A 10 -0.06 1.06 13.02
N GLY A 11 -0.33 0.13 12.11
CA GLY A 11 0.57 -0.98 11.81
C GLY A 11 1.86 -0.57 11.10
N LEU A 12 1.91 0.62 10.46
CA LEU A 12 3.07 1.07 9.70
C LEU A 12 3.68 2.38 10.21
N ALA A 13 2.86 3.32 10.72
CA ALA A 13 3.34 4.66 11.06
C ALA A 13 4.41 4.64 12.15
N PHE A 14 4.19 3.86 13.22
CA PHE A 14 5.17 3.78 14.32
C PHE A 14 6.50 3.25 13.84
N GLN A 15 6.50 2.09 13.18
CA GLN A 15 7.72 1.47 12.64
C GLN A 15 8.44 2.41 11.68
N ALA A 16 7.72 3.06 10.76
CA ALA A 16 8.34 3.86 9.72
C ALA A 16 8.90 5.19 10.25
N TRP A 17 8.17 5.88 11.13
CA TRP A 17 8.62 7.13 11.72
C TRP A 17 9.73 6.92 12.74
N GLU A 18 9.66 5.86 13.56
CA GLU A 18 10.71 5.54 14.53
C GLU A 18 12.05 5.27 13.83
N TYR A 19 12.03 4.47 12.76
CA TYR A 19 13.22 4.17 11.97
C TYR A 19 13.90 5.43 11.39
N ILE A 20 13.12 6.43 11.00
CA ILE A 20 13.63 7.69 10.43
C ILE A 20 14.10 8.68 11.51
N LEU A 21 13.33 8.82 12.59
CA LEU A 21 13.56 9.86 13.60
C LEU A 21 14.63 9.46 14.61
N PHE A 22 14.79 8.17 14.87
CA PHE A 22 15.71 7.63 15.87
C PHE A 22 16.58 6.50 15.30
N PRO A 23 17.36 6.76 14.22
CA PRO A 23 18.20 5.72 13.63
C PRO A 23 19.37 5.38 14.57
N GLY A 24 19.62 4.09 14.75
CA GLY A 24 20.80 3.61 15.50
C GLY A 24 22.12 3.77 14.74
N GLU A 25 22.06 3.78 13.41
CA GLU A 25 23.19 3.96 12.50
C GLU A 25 22.77 4.81 11.29
N PRO A 26 23.71 5.41 10.54
CA PRO A 26 23.38 6.13 9.31
C PRO A 26 22.58 5.25 8.33
N ILE A 27 21.40 5.73 7.95
CA ILE A 27 20.49 5.01 7.03
C ILE A 27 21.05 5.09 5.60
N ASP A 28 21.15 3.95 4.91
CA ASP A 28 21.52 3.94 3.50
C ASP A 28 20.45 4.62 2.62
N TYR A 29 20.87 5.09 1.45
CA TYR A 29 19.99 5.91 0.62
C TYR A 29 18.73 5.19 0.12
N ILE A 30 18.78 3.88 -0.20
CA ILE A 30 17.60 3.14 -0.70
C ILE A 30 16.63 2.86 0.44
N THR A 31 17.14 2.39 1.58
CA THR A 31 16.31 2.13 2.75
C THR A 31 15.69 3.43 3.26
N GLY A 32 16.44 4.53 3.27
CA GLY A 32 15.93 5.86 3.59
C GLY A 32 14.78 6.29 2.67
N ILE A 33 14.89 6.07 1.36
CA ILE A 33 13.80 6.32 0.41
C ILE A 33 12.57 5.46 0.74
N ALA A 34 12.75 4.17 0.97
CA ALA A 34 11.66 3.23 1.24
C ALA A 34 10.90 3.61 2.52
N PHE A 35 11.61 3.84 3.61
CA PHE A 35 11.01 4.23 4.89
C PHE A 35 10.37 5.61 4.83
N SER A 36 10.98 6.58 4.15
CA SER A 36 10.38 7.92 3.94
C SER A 36 9.05 7.82 3.20
N PHE A 37 8.96 6.95 2.18
CA PHE A 37 7.73 6.66 1.48
C PHE A 37 6.70 5.99 2.39
N TRP A 38 7.10 4.97 3.18
CA TRP A 38 6.21 4.29 4.11
C TRP A 38 5.69 5.21 5.22
N ALA A 39 6.52 6.08 5.79
CA ALA A 39 6.12 7.03 6.83
C ALA A 39 5.11 8.07 6.30
N SER A 40 5.38 8.60 5.10
CA SER A 40 4.46 9.53 4.41
C SER A 40 3.15 8.84 4.06
N TYR A 41 3.23 7.63 3.48
CA TYR A 41 2.08 6.81 3.13
C TYR A 41 1.20 6.51 4.36
N ALA A 42 1.82 6.05 5.46
CA ALA A 42 1.10 5.78 6.70
C ALA A 42 0.39 7.04 7.22
N THR A 43 1.08 8.18 7.25
CA THR A 43 0.48 9.47 7.64
C THR A 43 -0.76 9.80 6.81
N LEU A 44 -0.69 9.63 5.49
CA LEU A 44 -1.82 9.83 4.59
C LEU A 44 -2.95 8.81 4.81
N MET A 45 -2.62 7.57 5.17
CA MET A 45 -3.62 6.58 5.60
C MET A 45 -4.39 7.05 6.84
N GLY A 46 -3.72 7.74 7.77
CA GLY A 46 -4.37 8.41 8.91
C GLY A 46 -5.43 9.43 8.46
N ILE A 47 -5.13 10.24 7.45
CA ILE A 47 -6.10 11.19 6.85
C ILE A 47 -7.28 10.44 6.20
N GLY A 48 -7.00 9.27 5.60
CA GLY A 48 -8.00 8.38 5.00
C GLY A 48 -9.07 7.87 5.98
N ILE A 49 -8.79 7.88 7.29
CA ILE A 49 -9.80 7.57 8.32
C ILE A 49 -10.97 8.57 8.23
N ARG A 50 -10.67 9.87 8.07
CA ARG A 50 -11.67 10.94 7.97
C ARG A 50 -12.31 11.01 6.58
N TYR A 51 -11.55 10.70 5.52
CA TYR A 51 -11.96 10.85 4.12
C TYR A 51 -11.78 9.56 3.30
N PRO A 52 -12.44 8.44 3.67
CA PRO A 52 -12.10 7.11 3.15
C PRO A 52 -12.28 6.95 1.64
N VAL A 53 -13.33 7.55 1.07
CA VAL A 53 -13.61 7.47 -0.37
C VAL A 53 -12.70 8.42 -1.17
N LYS A 54 -12.44 9.63 -0.66
CA LYS A 54 -11.54 10.59 -1.33
C LYS A 54 -10.09 10.10 -1.36
N MET A 55 -9.68 9.33 -0.35
CA MET A 55 -8.35 8.77 -0.22
C MET A 55 -8.22 7.37 -0.83
N LEU A 56 -9.25 6.86 -1.52
CA LEU A 56 -9.26 5.53 -2.14
C LEU A 56 -8.01 5.20 -2.99
N PRO A 57 -7.37 6.16 -3.71
CA PRO A 57 -6.09 5.91 -4.38
C PRO A 57 -4.99 5.31 -3.48
N LEU A 58 -5.00 5.58 -2.17
CA LEU A 58 -4.03 5.00 -1.24
C LEU A 58 -4.26 3.52 -0.95
N ILE A 59 -5.51 3.06 -0.99
CA ILE A 59 -5.82 1.63 -0.89
C ILE A 59 -5.42 0.93 -2.19
N PHE A 60 -5.61 1.57 -3.35
CA PHE A 60 -5.07 1.04 -4.61
C PHE A 60 -3.55 0.95 -4.60
N LEU A 61 -2.87 1.97 -4.06
CA LEU A 61 -1.43 1.93 -3.86
C LEU A 61 -1.04 0.76 -2.94
N GLN A 62 -1.75 0.53 -1.84
CA GLN A 62 -1.51 -0.60 -0.94
C GLN A 62 -1.61 -1.93 -1.67
N LEU A 63 -2.72 -2.12 -2.39
CA LEU A 63 -3.03 -3.32 -3.13
C LEU A 63 -1.95 -3.59 -4.19
N ALA A 64 -1.61 -2.58 -4.99
CA ALA A 64 -0.61 -2.68 -6.04
C ALA A 64 0.79 -2.94 -5.47
N TYR A 65 1.21 -2.20 -4.46
CA TYR A 65 2.51 -2.38 -3.81
C TYR A 65 2.66 -3.80 -3.25
N LYS A 66 1.70 -4.26 -2.47
CA LYS A 66 1.78 -5.57 -1.80
C LYS A 66 1.66 -6.73 -2.78
N ALA A 67 0.81 -6.61 -3.79
CA ALA A 67 0.73 -7.60 -4.87
C ALA A 67 2.05 -7.65 -5.66
N THR A 68 2.62 -6.50 -6.00
CA THR A 68 3.87 -6.42 -6.77
C THR A 68 5.04 -6.99 -5.96
N TRP A 69 5.13 -6.68 -4.66
CA TRP A 69 6.17 -7.24 -3.80
C TRP A 69 6.01 -8.75 -3.64
N ALA A 70 4.80 -9.24 -3.35
CA ALA A 70 4.54 -10.67 -3.17
C ALA A 70 4.85 -11.47 -4.44
N LEU A 71 4.38 -11.01 -5.60
CA LEU A 71 4.51 -11.72 -6.88
C LEU A 71 5.87 -11.51 -7.54
N GLY A 72 6.39 -10.28 -7.51
CA GLY A 72 7.59 -9.86 -8.23
C GLY A 72 8.88 -10.02 -7.45
N ILE A 73 8.83 -10.04 -6.11
CA ILE A 73 10.02 -10.13 -5.26
C ILE A 73 10.03 -11.46 -4.50
N TYR A 74 8.99 -11.72 -3.70
CA TYR A 74 8.99 -12.90 -2.83
C TYR A 74 8.90 -14.21 -3.63
N LEU A 75 8.03 -14.33 -4.64
CA LEU A 75 7.94 -15.57 -5.42
C LEU A 75 9.27 -15.92 -6.13
N PRO A 76 9.98 -14.99 -6.79
CA PRO A 76 11.34 -15.25 -7.27
C PRO A 76 12.33 -15.61 -6.17
N MET A 77 12.33 -14.93 -5.02
CA MET A 77 13.19 -15.29 -3.87
C MET A 77 12.94 -16.73 -3.42
N LYS A 78 11.66 -17.14 -3.35
CA LYS A 78 11.25 -18.50 -2.96
C LYS A 78 11.76 -19.54 -3.95
N LYS A 79 11.66 -19.27 -5.25
CA LYS A 79 12.21 -20.16 -6.29
C LYS A 79 13.73 -20.28 -6.20
N ALA A 80 14.41 -19.21 -5.80
CA ALA A 80 15.86 -19.18 -5.61
C ALA A 80 16.32 -19.74 -4.24
N SER A 81 15.41 -20.16 -3.36
CA SER A 81 15.71 -20.56 -1.97
C SER A 81 16.42 -19.46 -1.15
N LEU A 82 16.09 -18.19 -1.43
CA LEU A 82 16.66 -17.00 -0.78
C LEU A 82 15.69 -16.34 0.22
N VAL A 83 14.63 -17.04 0.63
CA VAL A 83 13.63 -16.48 1.55
C VAL A 83 14.19 -16.45 2.96
N THR A 84 14.27 -15.25 3.53
CA THR A 84 14.58 -15.05 4.95
C THR A 84 13.29 -15.15 5.80
N PRO A 85 13.39 -15.38 7.12
CA PRO A 85 12.23 -15.38 8.01
C PRO A 85 11.42 -14.06 7.97
N GLU A 86 12.10 -12.94 7.79
CA GLU A 86 11.48 -11.62 7.67
C GLU A 86 10.70 -11.50 6.36
N ALA A 87 11.28 -11.99 5.25
CA ALA A 87 10.62 -12.02 3.95
C ALA A 87 9.38 -12.92 3.96
N GLU A 88 9.45 -14.07 4.62
CA GLU A 88 8.30 -14.97 4.82
C GLU A 88 7.18 -14.29 5.62
N SER A 89 7.54 -13.67 6.74
CA SER A 89 6.58 -12.95 7.59
C SER A 89 5.92 -11.80 6.84
N PHE A 90 6.72 -11.01 6.11
CA PHE A 90 6.22 -9.89 5.32
C PHE A 90 5.34 -10.35 4.15
N PHE A 91 5.61 -11.50 3.54
CA PHE A 91 4.75 -12.09 2.52
C PHE A 91 3.34 -12.34 3.05
N TRP A 92 3.18 -12.93 4.23
CA TRP A 92 1.85 -13.16 4.81
C TRP A 92 1.12 -11.86 5.17
N ILE A 93 1.86 -10.83 5.59
CA ILE A 93 1.31 -9.47 5.77
C ILE A 93 0.83 -8.91 4.43
N CYS A 94 1.59 -9.11 3.34
CA CYS A 94 1.20 -8.69 2.00
C CYS A 94 -0.07 -9.41 1.52
N VAL A 95 -0.13 -10.74 1.64
CA VAL A 95 -1.30 -11.54 1.26
C VAL A 95 -2.54 -11.11 2.04
N THR A 96 -2.42 -10.98 3.36
CA THR A 96 -3.55 -10.58 4.23
C THR A 96 -4.10 -9.22 3.81
N ALA A 97 -3.22 -8.24 3.61
CA ALA A 97 -3.64 -6.90 3.21
C ALA A 97 -4.23 -6.87 1.78
N VAL A 98 -3.70 -7.63 0.82
CA VAL A 98 -4.30 -7.75 -0.52
C VAL A 98 -5.73 -8.29 -0.44
N VAL A 99 -5.96 -9.33 0.35
CA VAL A 99 -7.31 -9.90 0.56
C VAL A 99 -8.24 -8.88 1.20
N LEU A 100 -7.78 -8.20 2.26
CA LEU A 100 -8.58 -7.16 2.92
C LEU A 100 -8.89 -5.99 1.99
N ASP A 101 -7.93 -5.54 1.19
CA ASP A 101 -8.10 -4.46 0.23
C ASP A 101 -9.18 -4.82 -0.79
N ILE A 102 -9.12 -6.02 -1.38
CA ILE A 102 -10.12 -6.50 -2.34
C ILE A 102 -11.52 -6.54 -1.73
N ILE A 103 -11.65 -6.96 -0.47
CA ILE A 103 -12.95 -7.01 0.21
C ILE A 103 -13.48 -5.59 0.53
N VAL A 104 -12.59 -4.70 0.95
CA VAL A 104 -12.97 -3.38 1.47
C VAL A 104 -13.18 -2.34 0.37
N ILE A 105 -12.55 -2.50 -0.80
CA ILE A 105 -12.72 -1.59 -1.93
C ILE A 105 -14.18 -1.60 -2.41
N PRO A 106 -14.84 -0.43 -2.51
CA PRO A 106 -16.21 -0.35 -3.01
C PRO A 106 -16.23 -0.47 -4.54
N TRP A 107 -16.12 -1.68 -5.08
CA TRP A 107 -15.97 -1.91 -6.53
C TRP A 107 -17.04 -1.25 -7.41
N LYS A 108 -18.28 -1.18 -6.95
CA LYS A 108 -19.34 -0.43 -7.65
C LYS A 108 -19.00 1.06 -7.79
N TYR A 109 -18.46 1.67 -6.74
CA TYR A 109 -17.98 3.06 -6.79
C TYR A 109 -16.77 3.18 -7.72
N VAL A 110 -15.82 2.25 -7.65
CA VAL A 110 -14.64 2.24 -8.53
C VAL A 110 -15.04 2.17 -10.00
N PHE A 111 -15.92 1.23 -10.34
CA PHE A 111 -16.37 1.05 -11.70
C PHE A 111 -17.05 2.31 -12.25
N ASN A 112 -17.96 2.89 -11.47
CA ASN A 112 -18.72 4.07 -11.90
C ASN A 112 -17.91 5.37 -11.98
N ASN A 113 -16.88 5.53 -11.13
CA ASN A 113 -16.15 6.80 -11.00
C ASN A 113 -14.75 6.80 -11.61
N TYR A 114 -14.13 5.63 -11.78
CA TYR A 114 -12.79 5.50 -12.36
C TYR A 114 -12.84 4.82 -13.72
N ILE A 115 -13.52 3.67 -13.82
CA ILE A 115 -13.45 2.83 -15.03
C ILE A 115 -14.35 3.38 -16.14
N VAL A 116 -15.65 3.56 -15.88
CA VAL A 116 -16.60 4.06 -16.91
C VAL A 116 -16.17 5.42 -17.46
N PRO A 117 -15.79 6.42 -16.65
CA PRO A 117 -15.34 7.71 -17.17
C PRO A 117 -14.04 7.62 -17.96
N PHE A 118 -13.12 6.72 -17.57
CA PHE A 118 -11.85 6.51 -18.28
C PHE A 118 -12.06 6.01 -19.72
N PHE A 119 -13.06 5.16 -19.96
CA PHE A 119 -13.38 4.66 -21.30
C PHE A 119 -14.30 5.57 -22.12
N LYS A 120 -14.94 6.56 -21.49
CA LYS A 120 -15.68 7.60 -22.21
C LYS A 120 -14.71 8.67 -22.70
N PHE A 121 -14.03 8.40 -23.81
CA PHE A 121 -13.37 9.45 -24.58
C PHE A 121 -14.43 10.49 -24.95
N ARG A 122 -14.24 11.74 -24.50
CA ARG A 122 -15.06 12.86 -24.96
C ARG A 122 -14.96 12.90 -26.49
N THR A 123 -16.01 12.50 -27.19
CA THR A 123 -16.27 13.00 -28.54
C THR A 123 -16.54 14.49 -28.39
N VAL A 124 -15.49 15.30 -28.53
CA VAL A 124 -15.63 16.73 -28.73
C VAL A 124 -16.20 16.90 -30.13
N SER A 125 -17.51 17.04 -30.24
CA SER A 125 -18.14 17.56 -31.45
C SER A 125 -17.84 19.05 -31.52
N VAL A 126 -16.95 19.42 -32.45
CA VAL A 126 -16.70 20.79 -32.90
C VAL A 126 -17.90 21.30 -33.69
#